data_AF-A0A536QF56-F1
#
_entry.id   AF-A0A536QF56-F1
#
_cell.length_a   1.000
_cell.length_b   1.000
_cell.length_c   1.000
_cell.angle_alpha   90.00
_cell.angle_beta   90.00
_cell.angle_gamma   90.00
#
_symmetry.space_group_name_H-M   'P 1'
#
loop_
_entity.id
_entity.type
_entity.pdbx_description
1 polymer ?
#
loop_
_entity_poly.entity_id
_entity_poly.type
_entity_poly.pdbx_seq_one_letter_code
_entity_poly.pdbx_strand_id
1 'polypeptide(L)'
;MRAQAALARSWGILPLAWDSHRHVHLMPPVARVVGRVAREEGVRWIRRARAPRTWSGPKQSALRAATFVSAFAFRGIPGNRWYVDITSERPRLDAAGVALLAAFGGVGEIGAHPGYVDERLRAADTLVDERMTDLEVLTDPLLRTAFGTEAVRWRVP
;
A
#
# COMPACT_ATOMS: atom_id res chain seq x y z
N MET A 1 15.59 5.81 -5.65
CA MET A 1 15.04 4.57 -6.25
C MET A 1 16.15 3.58 -6.56
N ARG A 2 17.07 3.83 -7.52
CA ARG A 2 18.14 2.86 -7.85
C ARG A 2 18.99 2.43 -6.66
N ALA A 3 19.50 3.40 -5.88
CA ALA A 3 20.29 3.09 -4.70
C ALA A 3 19.50 2.26 -3.66
N GLN A 4 18.22 2.57 -3.46
CA GLN A 4 17.35 1.79 -2.57
C GLN A 4 17.09 0.36 -3.12
N ALA A 5 16.91 0.21 -4.43
CA ALA A 5 16.76 -1.10 -5.07
C ALA A 5 18.06 -1.92 -5.00
N ALA A 6 19.21 -1.30 -5.22
CA ALA A 6 20.52 -1.94 -5.06
C ALA A 6 20.77 -2.38 -3.60
N LEU A 7 20.41 -1.53 -2.63
CA LEU A 7 20.49 -1.86 -1.21
C LEU A 7 19.59 -3.06 -0.87
N ALA A 8 18.34 -3.08 -1.33
CA ALA A 8 17.44 -4.22 -1.14
C ALA A 8 18.04 -5.52 -1.73
N ARG A 9 18.61 -5.45 -2.94
CA ARG A 9 19.31 -6.60 -3.56
C ARG A 9 20.52 -7.06 -2.75
N SER A 10 21.26 -6.14 -2.14
CA SER A 10 22.39 -6.50 -1.26
C SER A 10 21.96 -7.28 -0.02
N TRP A 11 20.69 -7.18 0.38
CA TRP A 11 20.07 -7.97 1.44
C TRP A 11 19.39 -9.25 0.92
N GLY A 12 19.56 -9.60 -0.35
CA GLY A 12 18.91 -10.76 -0.98
C GLY A 12 17.43 -10.55 -1.32
N ILE A 13 16.91 -9.32 -1.21
CA ILE A 13 15.52 -8.98 -1.53
C ILE A 13 15.45 -8.55 -2.99
N LEU A 14 14.58 -9.19 -3.78
CA LEU A 14 14.26 -8.74 -5.13
C LEU A 14 13.16 -7.66 -5.06
N PRO A 15 13.45 -6.38 -5.37
CA PRO A 15 12.49 -5.29 -5.20
C PRO A 15 11.53 -5.22 -6.40
N LEU A 16 10.66 -6.22 -6.52
CA LEU A 16 9.72 -6.37 -7.67
C LEU A 16 8.42 -5.59 -7.50
N ALA A 17 8.07 -5.18 -6.27
CA ALA A 17 6.90 -4.35 -5.94
C ALA A 17 7.35 -3.03 -5.34
N TRP A 18 6.91 -1.91 -5.91
CA TRP A 18 7.26 -0.58 -5.43
C TRP A 18 6.05 0.20 -4.94
N ASP A 19 6.24 0.88 -3.81
CA ASP A 19 5.40 1.95 -3.31
C ASP A 19 6.30 3.12 -2.87
N SER A 20 5.77 4.03 -2.04
CA SER A 20 6.61 5.01 -1.34
C SER A 20 5.89 5.56 -0.13
N HIS A 21 6.67 6.01 0.85
CA HIS A 21 6.17 6.80 1.97
C HIS A 21 5.34 7.99 1.47
N ARG A 22 4.15 8.17 2.05
CA ARG A 22 3.18 9.22 1.68
C ARG A 22 2.77 9.24 0.20
N HIS A 23 2.91 8.11 -0.50
CA HIS A 23 2.54 7.98 -1.92
C HIS A 23 3.24 8.96 -2.87
N VAL A 24 4.43 9.46 -2.54
CA VAL A 24 5.18 10.43 -3.37
C VAL A 24 5.40 9.93 -4.80
N HIS A 25 5.52 8.61 -4.99
CA HIS A 25 5.60 7.97 -6.32
C HIS A 25 4.43 8.29 -7.26
N LEU A 26 3.26 8.68 -6.75
CA LEU A 26 2.09 9.04 -7.57
C LEU A 26 2.11 10.49 -8.03
N MET A 27 2.97 11.36 -7.48
CA MET A 27 3.06 12.74 -7.95
C MET A 27 3.56 12.78 -9.39
N PRO A 28 2.92 13.49 -10.34
CA PRO A 28 3.20 13.31 -11.76
C PRO A 28 4.67 13.46 -12.19
N PRO A 29 5.44 14.46 -11.72
CA PRO A 29 6.87 14.55 -12.05
C PRO A 29 7.68 13.37 -11.50
N VAL A 30 7.37 12.93 -10.29
CA VAL A 30 8.03 11.79 -9.65
C VAL A 30 7.65 10.48 -10.34
N ALA A 31 6.37 10.31 -10.66
CA ALA A 31 5.84 9.13 -11.35
C ALA A 31 6.55 8.87 -12.67
N ARG A 32 6.87 9.92 -13.45
CA ARG A 32 7.65 9.79 -14.69
C ARG A 32 9.03 9.17 -14.45
N VAL A 33 9.74 9.66 -13.43
CA VAL A 33 11.05 9.12 -13.06
C VAL A 33 10.93 7.70 -12.52
N VAL A 34 9.99 7.47 -11.59
CA VAL A 34 9.74 6.14 -11.01
C VAL A 34 9.40 5.14 -12.11
N GLY A 35 8.51 5.47 -13.03
CA GLY A 35 8.10 4.58 -14.10
C GLY A 35 9.24 4.21 -15.05
N ARG A 36 10.11 5.17 -15.40
CA ARG A 36 11.30 4.88 -16.22
C ARG A 36 12.24 3.93 -15.48
N VAL A 37 12.64 4.29 -14.27
CA VAL A 37 13.58 3.48 -13.47
C VAL A 37 12.99 2.11 -13.16
N ALA A 38 11.70 2.02 -12.86
CA ALA A 38 11.02 0.75 -12.58
C ALA A 38 11.13 -0.25 -13.73
N ARG A 39 11.02 0.19 -14.99
CA ARG A 39 11.19 -0.69 -16.16
C ARG A 39 12.62 -1.22 -16.25
N GLU A 40 13.59 -0.35 -16.06
CA GLU A 40 15.01 -0.72 -16.12
C GLU A 40 15.41 -1.67 -14.97
N GLU A 41 14.81 -1.50 -13.79
CA GLU A 41 15.06 -2.34 -12.62
C GLU A 41 14.24 -3.64 -12.60
N GLY A 42 13.37 -3.87 -13.59
CA GLY A 42 12.56 -5.09 -13.72
C GLY A 42 11.37 -5.18 -12.76
N VAL A 43 10.82 -4.04 -12.33
CA VAL A 43 9.67 -3.97 -11.42
C VAL A 43 8.42 -4.54 -12.07
N ARG A 44 7.69 -5.37 -11.32
CA ARG A 44 6.50 -6.08 -11.78
C ARG A 44 5.20 -5.54 -11.18
N TRP A 45 5.31 -4.69 -10.16
CA TRP A 45 4.15 -4.11 -9.49
C TRP A 45 4.45 -2.71 -8.97
N ILE A 46 3.53 -1.77 -9.19
CA ILE A 46 3.56 -0.46 -8.54
C ILE A 46 2.18 -0.17 -7.96
N ARG A 47 2.13 0.19 -6.68
CA ARG A 47 0.90 0.56 -5.98
C ARG A 47 0.13 1.67 -6.74
N ARG A 48 -1.19 1.60 -6.67
CA ARG A 48 -2.17 2.57 -7.16
C ARG A 48 -3.02 2.98 -5.98
N ALA A 49 -3.17 4.28 -5.70
CA ALA A 49 -4.02 4.74 -4.61
C ALA A 49 -5.48 4.96 -5.08
N ARG A 50 -6.13 3.86 -5.49
CA ARG A 50 -7.54 3.87 -5.94
C ARG A 50 -8.46 3.44 -4.80
N ALA A 51 -8.97 4.39 -4.03
CA ALA A 51 -9.97 4.06 -3.02
C ALA A 51 -11.25 3.47 -3.65
N PRO A 52 -11.92 2.49 -3.01
CA PRO A 52 -13.23 1.99 -3.42
C PRO A 52 -14.24 3.12 -3.63
N ARG A 53 -15.09 3.03 -4.65
CA ARG A 53 -15.97 4.14 -5.11
C ARG A 53 -16.88 4.69 -4.02
N THR A 54 -17.23 3.85 -3.04
CA THR A 54 -18.08 4.18 -1.89
C THR A 54 -17.43 5.11 -0.87
N TRP A 55 -16.11 5.30 -0.91
CA TRP A 55 -15.42 6.27 -0.08
C TRP A 55 -15.15 7.58 -0.82
N SER A 56 -15.46 8.68 -0.14
CA SER A 56 -15.31 10.06 -0.62
C SER A 56 -14.68 10.92 0.48
N GLY A 57 -13.69 11.73 0.09
CA GLY A 57 -13.00 12.65 1.00
C GLY A 57 -11.87 13.38 0.26
N PRO A 58 -11.39 14.54 0.75
CA PRO A 58 -10.40 15.36 0.04
C PRO A 58 -9.10 14.60 -0.28
N LYS A 59 -8.57 13.84 0.70
CA LYS A 59 -7.38 12.99 0.51
C LYS A 59 -7.60 11.94 -0.58
N GLN A 60 -8.75 11.26 -0.55
CA GLN A 60 -9.05 10.20 -1.52
C GLN A 60 -9.25 10.76 -2.93
N SER A 61 -9.88 11.92 -3.07
CA SER A 61 -10.02 12.62 -4.35
C SER A 61 -8.66 13.02 -4.92
N ALA A 62 -7.78 13.59 -4.10
CA ALA A 62 -6.42 13.96 -4.51
C ALA A 62 -5.60 12.73 -4.95
N LEU A 63 -5.65 11.64 -4.17
CA LEU A 63 -4.96 10.38 -4.50
C LEU A 63 -5.50 9.72 -5.77
N ARG A 64 -6.82 9.77 -5.99
CA ARG A 64 -7.43 9.27 -7.23
C ARG A 64 -6.96 10.07 -8.45
N ALA A 65 -6.95 11.40 -8.37
CA ALA A 65 -6.46 12.25 -9.44
C ALA A 65 -4.97 12.00 -9.73
N ALA A 66 -4.13 11.97 -8.70
CA ALA A 66 -2.71 11.65 -8.84
C ALA A 66 -2.48 10.25 -9.43
N THR A 67 -3.27 9.25 -9.00
CA THR A 67 -3.22 7.90 -9.56
C THR A 67 -3.62 7.86 -11.03
N PHE A 68 -4.65 8.62 -11.41
CA PHE A 68 -5.08 8.71 -12.81
C PHE A 68 -3.99 9.33 -13.69
N VAL A 69 -3.40 10.46 -13.27
CA VAL A 69 -2.34 11.13 -14.04
C VAL A 69 -1.05 10.30 -14.08
N SER A 70 -0.67 9.65 -12.97
CA SER A 70 0.52 8.81 -12.92
C SER A 70 0.40 7.50 -13.70
N ALA A 71 -0.82 7.04 -14.01
CA ALA A 71 -1.05 5.81 -14.77
C ALA A 71 -0.34 5.81 -16.14
N PHE A 72 -0.20 6.97 -16.77
CA PHE A 72 0.57 7.11 -18.02
C PHE A 72 2.05 6.75 -17.83
N ALA A 73 2.67 7.21 -16.74
CA ALA A 73 4.07 6.92 -16.46
C ALA A 73 4.31 5.43 -16.15
N PHE A 74 3.30 4.76 -15.60
CA PHE A 74 3.38 3.35 -15.22
C PHE A 74 2.75 2.37 -16.23
N ARG A 75 2.40 2.84 -17.43
CA ARG A 75 1.83 2.00 -18.49
C ARG A 75 2.69 0.75 -18.73
N GLY A 76 2.07 -0.43 -18.73
CA GLY A 76 2.75 -1.71 -18.88
C GLY A 76 3.29 -2.33 -17.58
N ILE A 77 3.18 -1.62 -16.44
CA ILE A 77 3.51 -2.18 -15.12
C ILE A 77 2.20 -2.41 -14.34
N PRO A 78 1.89 -3.66 -13.96
CA PRO A 78 0.73 -4.00 -13.13
C PRO A 78 0.66 -3.23 -11.81
N GLY A 79 -0.54 -3.19 -11.23
CA GLY A 79 -0.83 -2.57 -9.94
C GLY A 79 -2.22 -2.95 -9.46
N ASN A 80 -2.52 -2.65 -8.21
CA ASN A 80 -3.78 -3.02 -7.56
C ASN A 80 -5.00 -2.32 -8.19
N ARG A 81 -6.15 -3.00 -8.12
CA ARG A 81 -7.45 -2.48 -8.57
C ARG A 81 -7.99 -1.44 -7.60
N TRP A 82 -7.88 -1.73 -6.31
CA TRP A 82 -8.30 -0.87 -5.22
C TRP A 82 -7.24 -0.84 -4.11
N TYR A 83 -7.19 0.26 -3.37
CA TYR A 83 -6.28 0.48 -2.25
C TYR A 83 -7.02 1.04 -1.06
N VAL A 84 -6.73 0.51 0.12
CA VAL A 84 -7.24 1.00 1.41
C VAL A 84 -6.07 1.14 2.36
N ASP A 85 -5.94 2.29 3.01
CA ASP A 85 -4.99 2.51 4.10
C ASP A 85 -5.77 2.49 5.43
N ILE A 86 -5.80 1.34 6.11
CA ILE A 86 -6.63 1.14 7.31
C ILE A 86 -6.16 2.02 8.49
N THR A 87 -4.91 2.47 8.46
CA THR A 87 -4.35 3.38 9.46
C THR A 87 -4.94 4.78 9.33
N SER A 88 -5.08 5.25 8.09
CA SER A 88 -5.56 6.60 7.78
C SER A 88 -7.08 6.70 7.62
N GLU A 89 -7.77 5.56 7.44
CA GLU A 89 -9.20 5.55 7.14
C GLU A 89 -10.02 6.06 8.34
N ARG A 90 -11.07 6.84 8.06
CA ARG A 90 -11.96 7.43 9.05
C ARG A 90 -13.41 7.32 8.57
N PRO A 91 -14.31 6.64 9.31
CA PRO A 91 -14.06 5.91 10.55
C PRO A 91 -13.08 4.74 10.36
N ARG A 92 -12.38 4.34 11.43
CA ARG A 92 -11.46 3.20 11.35
C ARG A 92 -12.25 1.93 11.07
N LEU A 93 -11.64 1.03 10.29
CA LEU A 93 -12.16 -0.31 10.08
C LEU A 93 -11.71 -1.22 11.22
N ASP A 94 -12.66 -1.97 11.76
CA ASP A 94 -12.38 -3.14 12.58
C ASP A 94 -12.07 -4.36 11.69
N ALA A 95 -11.82 -5.52 12.28
CA ALA A 95 -11.53 -6.75 11.56
C ALA A 95 -12.65 -7.14 10.57
N ALA A 96 -13.93 -6.91 10.92
CA ALA A 96 -15.05 -7.20 10.02
C ALA A 96 -15.06 -6.26 8.81
N GLY A 97 -14.82 -4.96 9.02
CA GLY A 97 -14.68 -3.98 7.96
C GLY A 97 -13.51 -4.30 7.02
N VAL A 98 -12.38 -4.74 7.56
CA VAL A 98 -11.22 -5.18 6.76
C VAL A 98 -11.53 -6.46 5.99
N ALA A 99 -12.20 -7.44 6.60
CA ALA A 99 -12.62 -8.67 5.91
C ALA A 99 -13.54 -8.38 4.70
N LEU A 100 -14.47 -7.43 4.85
CA LEU A 100 -15.39 -7.03 3.79
C LEU A 100 -14.69 -6.38 2.58
N LEU A 101 -13.45 -5.91 2.70
CA LEU A 101 -12.70 -5.38 1.55
C LEU A 101 -12.50 -6.43 0.44
N ALA A 102 -12.46 -7.72 0.80
CA ALA A 102 -12.38 -8.81 -0.19
C ALA A 102 -13.56 -8.81 -1.17
N ALA A 103 -14.73 -8.28 -0.77
CA ALA A 103 -15.92 -8.21 -1.61
C ALA A 103 -15.75 -7.25 -2.82
N PHE A 104 -14.77 -6.35 -2.81
CA PHE A 104 -14.49 -5.48 -3.97
C PHE A 104 -13.93 -6.22 -5.18
N GLY A 105 -13.42 -7.45 -4.99
CA GLY A 105 -12.93 -8.31 -6.04
C GLY A 105 -11.66 -7.80 -6.76
N GLY A 106 -11.07 -8.65 -7.59
CA GLY A 106 -9.77 -8.40 -8.20
C GLY A 106 -8.63 -8.36 -7.17
N VAL A 107 -7.44 -7.94 -7.60
CA VAL A 107 -6.28 -7.81 -6.71
C VAL A 107 -6.31 -6.43 -6.05
N GLY A 108 -6.65 -6.42 -4.77
CA GLY A 108 -6.56 -5.25 -3.90
C GLY A 108 -5.27 -5.14 -3.13
N GLU A 109 -5.08 -4.01 -2.48
CA GLU A 109 -3.96 -3.78 -1.57
C GLU A 109 -4.43 -3.04 -0.32
N ILE A 110 -4.10 -3.61 0.84
CA ILE A 110 -4.39 -3.03 2.16
C ILE A 110 -3.07 -2.51 2.71
N GLY A 111 -2.96 -1.19 2.86
CA GLY A 111 -1.89 -0.53 3.57
C GLY A 111 -2.21 -0.41 5.06
N ALA A 112 -1.20 -0.64 5.89
CA ALA A 112 -1.27 -0.56 7.33
C ALA A 112 0.11 -0.21 7.91
N HIS A 113 0.17 0.14 9.19
CA HIS A 113 1.40 0.45 9.90
C HIS A 113 1.50 -0.35 11.21
N PRO A 114 1.35 -1.70 11.21
CA PRO A 114 1.38 -2.47 12.44
C PRO A 114 2.74 -2.38 13.13
N GLY A 115 2.74 -2.29 14.46
CA GLY A 115 3.97 -2.34 15.24
C GLY A 115 3.77 -2.12 16.74
N TYR A 116 4.71 -2.62 17.52
CA TYR A 116 4.81 -2.31 18.94
C TYR A 116 5.33 -0.89 19.15
N VAL A 117 4.80 -0.21 20.17
CA VAL A 117 5.19 1.15 20.52
C VAL A 117 6.23 1.13 21.63
N ASP A 118 7.41 1.70 21.35
CA ASP A 118 8.46 1.94 22.32
C ASP A 118 8.85 3.43 22.36
N GLU A 119 9.74 3.81 23.29
CA GLU A 119 10.19 5.20 23.44
C GLU A 119 10.96 5.70 22.22
N ARG A 120 11.70 4.82 21.54
CA ARG A 120 12.45 5.16 20.34
C ARG A 120 11.51 5.54 19.20
N LEU A 121 10.41 4.80 19.03
CA LEU A 121 9.38 5.11 18.04
C LEU A 121 8.67 6.42 18.36
N ARG A 122 8.29 6.64 19.62
CA ARG A 122 7.67 7.90 20.07
C ARG A 122 8.54 9.12 19.79
N ALA A 123 9.87 8.96 19.87
CA ALA A 123 10.81 10.03 19.56
C ALA A 123 11.01 10.27 18.06
N ALA A 124 10.69 9.29 17.20
CA ALA A 124 11.04 9.31 15.78
C ALA A 124 9.85 9.50 14.83
N ASP A 125 8.63 9.19 15.24
CA ASP A 125 7.44 9.23 14.40
C ASP A 125 6.25 9.84 15.15
N THR A 126 5.38 10.53 14.42
CA THR A 126 4.12 11.05 14.92
C THR A 126 2.99 10.01 14.86
N LEU A 127 3.12 9.00 13.99
CA LEU A 127 2.19 7.89 13.88
C LEU A 127 2.60 6.81 14.90
N VAL A 128 1.95 6.82 16.06
CA VAL A 128 2.35 6.00 17.21
C VAL A 128 1.22 5.06 17.59
N ASP A 129 0.15 5.58 18.20
CA ASP A 129 -0.90 4.77 18.81
C ASP A 129 -1.67 3.96 17.77
N GLU A 130 -1.81 4.48 16.56
CA GLU A 130 -2.49 3.79 15.46
C GLU A 130 -1.81 2.47 15.05
N ARG A 131 -0.53 2.29 15.37
CA ARG A 131 0.24 1.11 14.99
C ARG A 131 -0.13 -0.13 15.80
N MET A 132 -0.49 0.05 17.08
CA MET A 132 -0.99 -1.04 17.91
C MET A 132 -2.39 -1.45 17.46
N THR A 133 -3.26 -0.48 17.14
CA THR A 133 -4.60 -0.77 16.59
C THR A 133 -4.51 -1.54 15.27
N ASP A 134 -3.62 -1.14 14.37
CA ASP A 134 -3.42 -1.87 13.11
C ASP A 134 -2.92 -3.30 13.36
N LEU A 135 -2.02 -3.48 14.33
CA LEU A 135 -1.52 -4.80 14.71
C LEU A 135 -2.65 -5.69 15.25
N GLU A 136 -3.50 -5.16 16.14
CA GLU A 136 -4.67 -5.87 16.68
C GLU A 136 -5.62 -6.30 15.55
N VAL A 137 -5.99 -5.38 14.65
CA VAL A 137 -6.88 -5.68 13.52
C VAL A 137 -6.27 -6.73 12.59
N LEU A 138 -4.99 -6.60 12.22
CA LEU A 138 -4.33 -7.51 11.27
C LEU A 138 -4.05 -8.90 11.86
N THR A 139 -4.05 -9.04 13.19
CA THR A 139 -3.86 -10.32 13.88
C THR A 139 -5.15 -10.92 14.41
N ASP A 140 -6.30 -10.26 14.18
CA ASP A 140 -7.60 -10.76 14.57
C ASP A 140 -7.90 -12.12 13.91
N PRO A 141 -8.30 -13.17 14.68
CA PRO A 141 -8.66 -14.47 14.15
C PRO A 141 -9.74 -14.45 13.05
N LEU A 142 -10.60 -13.43 13.05
CA LEU A 142 -11.61 -13.23 12.02
C LEU A 142 -10.96 -13.06 10.64
N LEU A 143 -9.85 -12.31 10.52
CA LEU A 143 -9.19 -12.10 9.23
C LEU A 143 -8.59 -13.38 8.69
N ARG A 144 -8.02 -14.22 9.56
CA ARG A 144 -7.53 -15.55 9.17
C ARG A 144 -8.66 -16.41 8.61
N THR A 145 -9.84 -16.35 9.22
CA THR A 145 -11.03 -17.10 8.79
C THR A 145 -11.60 -16.54 7.49
N ALA A 146 -11.71 -15.22 7.38
CA ALA A 146 -12.31 -14.55 6.23
C ALA A 146 -11.45 -14.60 4.96
N PHE A 147 -10.13 -14.45 5.10
CA PHE A 147 -9.21 -14.50 3.95
C PHE A 147 -8.74 -15.92 3.62
N GLY A 148 -8.75 -16.85 4.59
CA GLY A 148 -8.19 -18.18 4.40
C GLY A 148 -6.72 -18.13 3.96
N THR A 149 -6.26 -19.16 3.25
CA THR A 149 -4.87 -19.24 2.74
C THR A 149 -4.68 -18.61 1.36
N GLU A 150 -5.77 -18.50 0.58
CA GLU A 150 -5.69 -18.17 -0.85
C GLU A 150 -5.99 -16.70 -1.17
N ALA A 151 -6.71 -15.98 -0.29
CA ALA A 151 -7.12 -14.61 -0.60
C ALA A 151 -6.00 -13.57 -0.42
N VAL A 152 -4.96 -13.88 0.38
CA VAL A 152 -3.81 -12.99 0.60
C VAL A 152 -2.58 -13.53 -0.11
N ARG A 153 -2.01 -12.71 -0.99
CA ARG A 153 -0.73 -13.00 -1.65
C ARG A 153 0.39 -12.16 -1.06
N TRP A 154 1.43 -12.82 -0.58
CA TRP A 154 2.62 -12.18 0.01
C TRP A 154 3.71 -11.86 -1.01
N ARG A 155 3.52 -12.28 -2.27
CA ARG A 155 4.48 -12.09 -3.35
C ARG A 155 3.79 -11.52 -4.57
N VAL A 156 4.52 -10.67 -5.28
CA VAL A 156 4.09 -10.17 -6.59
C VAL A 156 4.01 -11.37 -7.55
N PRO A 157 2.91 -11.49 -8.34
CA PRO A 157 2.79 -12.50 -9.39
C PRO A 157 3.90 -12.45 -10.44
#